data_AF-A0A496XYC5-F1
#
_entry.id   AF-A0A496XYC5-F1
#
_cell.length_a   1.000
_cell.length_b   1.000
_cell.length_c   1.000
_cell.angle_alpha   90.00
_cell.angle_beta   90.00
_cell.angle_gamma   90.00
#
_symmetry.space_group_name_H-M   'P 1'
#
loop_
_entity.id
_entity.type
_entity.pdbx_description
1 polymer ?
#
loop_
_entity_poly.entity_id
_entity_poly.type
_entity_poly.pdbx_seq_one_letter_code
_entity_poly.pdbx_strand_id
1 'polypeptide(L)' 'MDEDEEANFALLAVCLDSGIGLDVVHGIAKLKKEFGAKTMRVVFRDSCFDDTVVKTNTYCILKDNGADWIECI' A
#
# COMPACT_ATOMS: atom_id res chain seq x y z
N MET A 1 22.03 -18.68 -6.07
CA MET A 1 20.56 -18.70 -5.95
C MET A 1 20.16 -17.25 -5.91
N ASP A 2 19.81 -16.79 -7.10
CA ASP A 2 19.05 -15.59 -7.44
C ASP A 2 19.52 -14.33 -6.72
N GLU A 3 20.46 -13.65 -7.37
CA GLU A 3 20.65 -12.22 -7.20
C GLU A 3 19.28 -11.59 -7.35
N ASP A 4 18.79 -10.94 -6.29
CA ASP A 4 17.62 -10.07 -6.33
C ASP A 4 17.78 -9.15 -7.54
N GLU A 5 17.16 -9.51 -8.66
CA GLU A 5 16.93 -8.62 -9.77
C GLU A 5 15.98 -7.57 -9.23
N GLU A 6 16.55 -6.58 -8.54
CA GLU A 6 15.85 -5.51 -7.88
C GLU A 6 14.97 -4.88 -8.96
N ALA A 7 13.69 -5.22 -8.88
CA ALA A 7 12.71 -4.94 -9.91
C ALA A 7 12.71 -3.43 -10.16
N ASN A 8 13.25 -3.01 -11.30
CA ASN A 8 13.35 -1.59 -11.67
C ASN A 8 12.00 -1.06 -12.17
N PHE A 9 10.91 -1.46 -11.52
CA PHE A 9 9.56 -1.02 -11.80
C PHE A 9 8.89 -0.46 -10.53
N ALA A 10 7.93 0.43 -10.74
CA ALA A 10 7.15 1.07 -9.70
C ALA A 10 5.79 0.37 -9.57
N LEU A 11 5.32 0.21 -8.35
CA LEU A 11 4.02 -0.39 -8.05
C LEU A 11 3.02 0.71 -7.70
N LEU A 12 1.89 0.74 -8.39
CA LEU A 12 0.76 1.64 -8.13
C LEU A 12 -0.44 0.82 -7.69
N ALA A 13 -0.87 1.00 -6.46
CA ALA A 13 -2.08 0.40 -5.92
C ALA A 13 -3.17 1.47 -5.82
N VAL A 14 -4.31 1.24 -6.47
CA VAL A 14 -5.47 2.15 -6.40
C VAL A 14 -6.64 1.40 -5.78
N CYS A 15 -7.10 1.89 -4.64
CA CYS A 15 -8.25 1.36 -3.92
C CYS A 15 -9.46 2.24 -4.25
N LEU A 16 -10.45 1.66 -4.92
CA LEU A 16 -11.70 2.33 -5.29
C LEU A 16 -12.88 1.89 -4.42
N ASP A 17 -12.72 0.80 -3.68
CA ASP A 17 -13.78 0.21 -2.85
C ASP A 17 -13.94 0.95 -1.51
N SER A 18 -15.12 0.87 -0.92
CA SER A 18 -15.44 1.40 0.41
C SER A 18 -15.29 0.33 1.48
N GLY A 19 -15.03 0.74 2.72
CA GLY A 19 -14.89 -0.21 3.83
C GLY A 19 -13.59 -1.02 3.78
N ILE A 20 -12.50 -0.42 3.28
CA ILE A 20 -11.19 -1.07 3.24
C ILE A 20 -10.72 -1.34 4.68
N GLY A 21 -10.62 -2.62 5.01
CA GLY A 21 -10.09 -3.11 6.28
C GLY A 21 -8.55 -3.15 6.30
N LEU A 22 -8.00 -3.35 7.50
CA LEU A 22 -6.54 -3.47 7.69
C LEU A 22 -5.95 -4.73 7.03
N ASP A 23 -6.76 -5.76 6.86
CA ASP A 23 -6.42 -6.99 6.15
C ASP A 23 -6.01 -6.73 4.69
N VAL A 24 -6.79 -5.92 3.98
CA VAL A 24 -6.50 -5.50 2.60
C VAL A 24 -5.22 -4.67 2.56
N VAL A 25 -5.03 -3.77 3.53
CA VAL A 25 -3.83 -2.92 3.64
C VAL A 25 -2.57 -3.76 3.87
N HIS A 26 -2.64 -4.76 4.75
CA HIS A 26 -1.55 -5.70 4.96
C HIS A 26 -1.25 -6.52 3.70
N GLY A 27 -2.28 -6.89 2.93
CA GLY A 27 -2.11 -7.51 1.62
C GLY A 27 -1.32 -6.62 0.66
N ILE A 28 -1.75 -5.36 0.53
CA ILE A 28 -1.07 -4.34 -0.31
C ILE A 28 0.39 -4.19 0.10
N ALA A 29 0.67 -4.07 1.40
CA ALA A 29 2.02 -3.95 1.93
C ALA A 29 2.93 -5.15 1.59
N LYS A 30 2.37 -6.38 1.55
CA LYS A 30 3.13 -7.58 1.16
C LYS A 30 3.54 -7.56 -0.30
N LEU A 31 2.73 -6.98 -1.19
CA LEU A 31 3.03 -6.91 -2.62
C LEU A 31 4.37 -6.20 -2.88
N LYS A 32 4.73 -5.17 -2.12
CA LYS A 32 6.05 -4.51 -2.29
C LYS A 32 7.21 -5.50 -2.11
N LYS A 33 7.11 -6.35 -1.08
CA LYS A 33 8.15 -7.35 -0.78
C LYS A 33 8.12 -8.51 -1.77
N GLU A 34 6.93 -8.99 -2.14
CA GLU A 34 6.77 -10.10 -3.07
C GLU A 34 7.30 -9.77 -4.48
N PHE A 35 7.08 -8.53 -4.93
CA PHE A 35 7.52 -8.09 -6.26
C PHE A 35 8.90 -7.40 -6.26
N GLY A 36 9.54 -7.23 -5.10
CA GLY A 36 10.83 -6.52 -4.98
C GLY A 36 10.79 -5.07 -5.49
N ALA A 37 9.62 -4.42 -5.48
CA ALA A 37 9.42 -3.14 -6.14
C ALA A 37 10.21 -2.02 -5.44
N LYS A 38 10.99 -1.26 -6.22
CA LYS A 38 11.79 -0.14 -5.69
C LYS A 38 10.92 0.98 -5.11
N THR A 39 9.83 1.30 -5.79
CA THR A 39 8.91 2.37 -5.37
C THR A 39 7.47 1.88 -5.36
N MET A 40 6.70 2.36 -4.39
CA MET A 40 5.30 2.02 -4.22
C MET A 40 4.48 3.27 -3.91
N ARG A 41 3.40 3.46 -4.68
CA ARG A 41 2.39 4.48 -4.44
C ARG A 41 1.04 3.85 -4.19
N VAL A 42 0.33 4.33 -3.18
CA VAL A 42 -1.00 3.86 -2.83
C VAL A 42 -1.97 5.03 -2.86
N VAL A 43 -3.04 4.88 -3.63
CA VAL A 43 -4.10 5.87 -3.74
C VAL A 43 -5.39 5.24 -3.23
N PHE A 44 -6.04 5.93 -2.30
CA PHE A 44 -7.34 5.55 -1.76
C PHE A 44 -8.38 6.58 -2.21
N ARG A 45 -9.61 6.14 -2.49
CA ARG A 45 -10.76 7.05 -2.54
C ARG A 45 -10.98 7.66 -1.16
N ASP A 46 -11.43 8.91 -1.07
CA ASP A 46 -11.65 9.60 0.21
C ASP A 46 -12.67 8.85 1.09
N SER A 47 -13.65 8.20 0.46
CA SER A 47 -14.62 7.31 1.11
C SER A 47 -14.15 5.84 1.24
N CYS A 48 -12.85 5.55 1.09
CA CYS A 48 -12.33 4.18 1.29
C CYS A 48 -12.42 3.72 2.75
N PHE A 49 -12.33 4.66 3.70
CA PHE A 49 -12.26 4.34 5.12
C PHE A 49 -13.50 4.86 5.84
N ASP A 50 -14.24 3.94 6.46
CA ASP A 50 -15.43 4.28 7.25
C ASP A 50 -15.06 4.84 8.63
N ASP A 51 -13.83 4.57 9.10
CA ASP A 51 -13.34 4.96 10.42
C ASP A 51 -11.98 5.68 10.32
N THR A 52 -11.86 6.79 11.03
CA THR A 52 -10.63 7.59 11.14
C THR A 52 -9.50 6.77 11.77
N VAL A 53 -9.80 5.83 12.68
CA VAL A 53 -8.82 4.92 13.27
C VAL A 53 -8.21 4.00 12.20
N VAL A 54 -9.04 3.49 11.28
CA VAL A 54 -8.57 2.63 10.19
C VAL A 54 -7.70 3.42 9.23
N LYS A 55 -8.04 4.68 8.94
CA LYS A 55 -7.22 5.58 8.10
C LYS A 55 -5.83 5.82 8.69
N THR A 56 -5.72 6.15 9.98
CA THR A 56 -4.42 6.35 10.65
C THR A 56 -3.59 5.08 10.66
N ASN A 57 -4.19 3.95 11.03
CA ASN A 57 -3.50 2.66 11.06
C ASN A 57 -3.00 2.25 9.68
N THR A 58 -3.81 2.50 8.64
CA THR A 58 -3.44 2.22 7.25
C THR A 58 -2.18 2.97 6.85
N TYR A 59 -2.12 4.27 7.15
CA TYR A 59 -0.96 5.09 6.84
C TYR A 59 0.29 4.60 7.57
N CYS A 60 0.16 4.25 8.85
CA CYS A 60 1.25 3.68 9.64
C CYS A 60 1.78 2.36 9.06
N ILE A 61 0.89 1.42 8.74
CA ILE A 61 1.24 0.09 8.21
C ILE A 61 1.95 0.22 6.86
N LEU A 62 1.40 1.00 5.94
CA LEU A 62 1.98 1.17 4.61
C LEU A 62 3.35 1.84 4.68
N LYS A 63 3.50 2.87 5.52
CA LYS A 63 4.78 3.56 5.72
C LYS A 63 5.83 2.64 6.34
N ASP A 64 5.46 1.84 7.34
CA ASP A 64 6.36 0.87 7.98
C ASP A 64 6.81 -0.25 7.01
N ASN A 65 5.97 -0.57 6.03
CA ASN A 65 6.30 -1.51 4.95
C ASN A 65 6.95 -0.84 3.73
N GLY A 66 7.32 0.45 3.86
CA GLY A 66 8.11 1.16 2.86
C GLY A 66 7.31 1.76 1.71
N ALA A 67 6.00 1.96 1.82
CA ALA A 67 5.27 2.74 0.83
C ALA A 67 5.81 4.18 0.77
N ASP A 68 6.15 4.63 -0.43
CA ASP A 68 6.83 5.91 -0.66
C ASP A 68 5.84 7.09 -0.67
N TRP A 69 4.61 6.83 -1.13
CA TRP A 69 3.57 7.84 -1.23
C TRP A 69 2.20 7.23 -0.98
N ILE A 70 1.39 7.92 -0.18
CA ILE A 70 0.03 7.52 0.15
C ILE A 70 -0.85 8.75 0.00
N GLU A 71 -1.88 8.65 -0.84
CA GLU A 71 -2.78 9.77 -1.15
C GLU A 71 -4.24 9.32 -1.04
N CYS A 72 -5.10 10.22 -0.57
CA CYS A 72 -6.55 10.04 -0.55
C CYS A 72 -7.17 11.07 -1.49
N ILE A 73 -7.97 10.63 -2.46
CA ILE A 73 -8.60 11.46 -3.51
C ILE A 73 -10.12 11.59 -3.35
#